data_AF-A0A924MDF9-F1
#
_entry.id   AF-A0A924MDF9-F1
#
_cell.length_a   1.000
_cell.length_b   1.000
_cell.length_c   1.000
_cell.angle_alpha   90.00
_cell.angle_beta   90.00
_cell.angle_gamma   90.00
#
_symmetry.space_group_name_H-M   'P 1'
#
loop_
_entity.id
_entity.type
_entity.pdbx_description
1 polymer ?
#
loop_
_entity_poly.entity_id
_entity_poly.type
_entity_poly.pdbx_seq_one_letter_code
_entity_poly.pdbx_strand_id
1 'polypeptide(L)' 'MKKWLLLGSLGICSSSICLAQTKQIQFEKYTLPNGLTVILHQDKSAPVVAVSALYH' A
#
# COMPACT_ATOMS: atom_id res chain seq x y z
N MET A 1 -18.83 38.76 29.12
CA MET A 1 -19.25 37.99 27.92
C MET A 1 -18.07 37.77 26.97
N LYS A 2 -16.95 37.21 27.44
CA LYS A 2 -15.72 37.00 26.63
C LYS A 2 -15.01 35.67 26.87
N LYS A 3 -15.53 34.84 27.80
CA LYS A 3 -14.98 33.53 28.14
C LYS A 3 -15.42 32.40 27.19
N TRP A 4 -16.43 32.65 26.35
CA TRP A 4 -16.97 31.67 25.40
C TRP A 4 -16.32 31.74 24.00
N LEU A 5 -15.53 32.79 23.72
CA LEU A 5 -14.82 32.95 22.44
C LEU A 5 -13.54 32.08 22.36
N LEU A 6 -13.03 31.57 23.48
CA LEU A 6 -11.85 30.70 23.52
C LEU A 6 -12.19 29.20 23.41
N LEU A 7 -13.47 28.81 23.52
CA LEU A 7 -13.89 27.41 23.33
C LEU A 7 -14.09 27.03 21.85
N GLY A 8 -14.13 28.01 20.95
CA GLY A 8 -14.35 27.78 19.51
C GLY A 8 -13.09 27.48 18.70
N SER A 9 -11.89 27.75 19.21
CA SER A 9 -10.64 27.61 18.42
C SER A 9 -9.89 26.29 18.63
N LEU A 10 -10.38 25.40 19.51
CA LEU A 10 -9.74 24.10 19.76
C LEU A 10 -10.31 22.95 18.90
N GLY A 11 -11.31 23.24 18.06
CA GLY A 11 -11.99 22.24 17.23
C GLY A 11 -11.47 22.06 15.80
N ILE A 12 -10.59 22.95 15.32
CA ILE A 12 -10.18 22.97 13.89
C ILE A 12 -8.77 22.39 13.64
N CYS A 13 -7.99 22.09 14.68
CA CYS A 13 -6.63 21.53 14.50
C CYS A 13 -6.51 20.02 14.78
N SER A 14 -7.60 19.31 15.06
CA SER A 14 -7.53 17.87 15.35
C SER A 14 -7.86 17.06 14.10
N SER A 15 -6.98 16.10 13.79
CA SER A 15 -7.12 15.01 12.80
C SER A 15 -6.63 15.25 11.37
N SER A 16 -5.37 15.67 11.21
CA SER A 16 -4.58 15.16 10.08
C SER A 16 -4.03 13.77 10.43
N ILE A 17 -4.88 12.74 10.40
CA ILE A 17 -4.42 11.35 10.51
C ILE A 17 -4.00 10.92 9.10
N CYS A 18 -2.70 10.91 8.83
CA CYS A 18 -2.16 10.34 7.61
C CYS A 18 -2.15 8.81 7.74
N LEU A 19 -3.21 8.14 7.28
CA LEU A 19 -3.23 6.68 7.16
C LEU A 19 -2.33 6.29 6.00
N ALA A 20 -1.10 5.86 6.30
CA ALA A 20 -0.24 5.22 5.32
C ALA A 20 -0.95 3.96 4.80
N GLN A 21 -1.45 3.99 3.57
CA GLN A 21 -2.08 2.83 2.95
C GLN A 21 -0.97 1.86 2.51
N THR A 22 -0.68 0.88 3.36
CA THR A 22 0.09 -0.29 2.94
C THR A 22 -0.76 -1.10 1.99
N LYS A 23 -0.46 -1.02 0.70
CA LYS A 23 -1.11 -1.85 -0.31
C LYS A 23 -0.52 -3.26 -0.20
N GLN A 24 -1.32 -4.22 0.24
CA GLN A 24 -0.92 -5.62 0.20
C GLN A 24 -0.73 -6.03 -1.26
N ILE A 25 0.48 -6.47 -1.61
CA ILE A 25 0.80 -6.96 -2.95
C ILE A 25 0.27 -8.39 -3.06
N GLN A 26 -0.74 -8.58 -3.90
CA GLN A 26 -1.28 -9.91 -4.20
C GLN A 26 -0.37 -10.61 -5.20
N PHE A 27 0.04 -11.84 -4.90
CA PHE A 27 0.82 -12.64 -5.82
C PHE A 27 0.43 -14.11 -5.71
N GLU A 28 0.64 -14.84 -6.79
CA GLU A 28 0.53 -16.29 -6.82
C GLU A 28 1.92 -16.90 -6.71
N LYS A 29 2.04 -17.99 -5.96
CA LYS A 29 3.27 -18.76 -5.83
C LYS A 29 3.02 -20.19 -6.27
N TYR A 30 3.85 -20.69 -7.17
CA TYR A 30 3.78 -22.08 -7.60
C TYR A 30 5.16 -22.63 -7.94
N THR A 31 5.25 -23.96 -7.93
CA THR A 31 6.44 -24.71 -8.29
C THR A 31 6.22 -25.37 -9.65
N LEU A 32 7.14 -25.13 -10.57
CA LEU A 32 7.13 -25.75 -11.89
C LEU A 32 7.57 -27.23 -11.82
N PRO A 33 7.25 -28.07 -12.81
CA PRO A 33 7.67 -29.47 -12.83
C PRO A 33 9.20 -29.67 -12.78
N ASN A 34 9.96 -28.67 -13.22
CA ASN A 34 11.43 -28.65 -13.16
C ASN A 34 11.98 -28.15 -11.81
N GLY A 35 11.13 -27.94 -10.81
CA GLY A 35 11.51 -27.51 -9.47
C GLY A 35 11.68 -26.00 -9.27
N LEU A 36 11.56 -25.18 -10.33
CA LEU A 36 11.67 -23.72 -10.19
C LEU A 36 10.46 -23.14 -9.43
N THR A 37 10.75 -22.21 -8.52
CA THR A 37 9.71 -21.42 -7.83
C THR A 37 9.39 -20.18 -8.64
N VAL A 38 8.11 -19.97 -8.94
CA VAL A 38 7.62 -18.78 -9.63
C VAL A 38 6.77 -17.96 -8.67
N ILE A 39 6.99 -16.64 -8.69
CA ILE A 39 6.17 -15.64 -8.01
C ILE A 39 5.57 -14.76 -9.11
N LEU A 40 4.25 -14.80 -9.25
CA LEU A 40 3.51 -14.05 -10.26
C LEU A 40 2.68 -12.95 -9.60
N HIS A 41 2.96 -11.69 -9.96
CA HIS A 41 2.13 -10.55 -9.62
C HIS A 41 1.51 -9.98 -10.89
N GLN A 42 0.18 -9.85 -10.92
CA GLN A 42 -0.52 -9.19 -12.03
C GLN A 42 -0.97 -7.79 -11.62
N ASP A 43 -0.48 -6.79 -12.34
CA ASP A 43 -0.98 -5.41 -12.28
C ASP A 43 -1.55 -5.02 -13.66
N LYS A 44 -2.69 -4.31 -13.65
CA LYS A 44 -3.39 -3.83 -14.85
C LYS A 44 -3.32 -2.30 -14.99
N SER A 45 -2.49 -1.64 -14.18
CA SER A 45 -2.32 -0.19 -14.18
C SER A 45 -1.57 0.34 -15.43
N ALA A 46 -0.71 -0.47 -16.04
CA ALA A 46 0.06 -0.13 -17.24
C ALA A 46 0.30 -1.36 -18.14
N PRO A 47 0.44 -1.18 -19.48
CA PRO A 47 0.67 -2.28 -20.42
C PRO A 47 2.17 -2.67 -20.48
N VAL A 48 2.76 -3.06 -19.35
CA VAL A 48 4.18 -3.40 -19.23
C VAL A 48 4.35 -4.77 -18.57
N VAL A 49 5.35 -5.54 -19.01
CA VAL A 49 5.73 -6.82 -18.40
C VAL A 49 7.19 -6.79 -18.00
N ALA A 50 7.50 -7.22 -16.77
CA ALA A 50 8.85 -7.35 -16.25
C ALA A 50 9.09 -8.79 -15.77
N VAL A 51 10.28 -9.33 -16.06
CA VAL A 51 10.69 -10.68 -15.66
C VAL A 51 12.09 -10.62 -15.09
N SER A 52 12.31 -11.31 -13.97
CA SER A 52 13.63 -11.46 -13.34
C SER A 52 13.86 -12.92 -12.99
N ALA A 53 15.08 -13.39 -13.20
CA ALA A 53 15.54 -14.71 -12.76
C ALA A 53 16.67 -14.51 -11.75
N LEU A 54 16.54 -15.15 -10.60
CA LEU A 54 17.53 -15.14 -9.54
C LEU A 54 18.05 -16.56 -9.37
N TYR A 55 19.37 -16.70 -9.31
CA TYR A 55 20.07 -17.94 -9.03
C TYR A 55 20.89 -17.73 -7.76
N HIS A 56 20.87 -18.72 -6.87
CA HIS A 56 21.69 -18.75 -5.67
C HIS A 56 22.62 -19.96 -5.72
#